data_AF-A0A1S3J835-F1
#
_entry.id   AF-A0A1S3J835-F1
#
_cell.length_a   1.000
_cell.length_b   1.000
_cell.length_c   1.000
_cell.angle_alpha   90.00
_cell.angle_beta   90.00
_cell.angle_gamma   90.00
#
_symmetry.space_group_name_H-M   'P 1'
#
loop_
_entity.id
_entity.type
_entity.pdbx_description
1 polymer ?
#
loop_
_entity_poly.entity_id
_entity_poly.type
_entity_poly.pdbx_seq_one_letter_code
_entity_poly.pdbx_strand_id
1 'polypeptide(L)'
;MKKSIKAIYNSGNLHVANELYMAENLEKLGWNALNKEQEQEIGAAFLKFAVVTKELSALMKNLMQNLNNIVMFPLDSFVKSELKGGKGDLKKPFDKAWKEYESKFTKIEQERKKIAKEAGFHKAEISGPEIAEEMEKERRMFQLQMCDYLVRVNEIKTKKGVDLLQHMVEFYHAQTNFYHDGLKTIEHFNSYILELVTTLGAIKQRQDQEKRQLIELREELKGSMTTLYKEVHQ
;
A
#
# COMPACT_ATOMS: atom_id res chain seq x y z
N MET A 1 -4.33 5.53 8.29
CA MET A 1 -4.12 4.08 8.04
C MET A 1 -4.68 3.63 6.69
N LYS A 2 -6.00 3.54 6.46
CA LYS A 2 -6.54 3.06 5.16
C LYS A 2 -5.98 3.80 3.93
N LYS A 3 -5.95 5.14 3.99
CA LYS A 3 -5.40 5.96 2.90
C LYS A 3 -3.91 5.69 2.66
N SER A 4 -3.11 5.54 3.72
CA SER A 4 -1.66 5.31 3.59
C SER A 4 -1.36 3.91 3.05
N ILE A 5 -2.06 2.87 3.53
CA ILE A 5 -1.91 1.51 3.01
C ILE A 5 -2.30 1.42 1.52
N LYS A 6 -3.40 2.08 1.14
CA LYS A 6 -3.81 2.15 -0.27
C LYS A 6 -2.78 2.88 -1.13
N ALA A 7 -2.18 3.96 -0.63
CA ALA A 7 -1.10 4.65 -1.32
C ALA A 7 0.10 3.73 -1.54
N ILE A 8 0.57 3.02 -0.50
CA ILE A 8 1.69 2.07 -0.59
C ILE A 8 1.41 0.98 -1.63
N TYR A 9 0.22 0.36 -1.58
CA TYR A 9 -0.18 -0.67 -2.54
C TYR A 9 -0.18 -0.15 -3.98
N ASN A 10 -0.76 1.03 -4.21
CA ASN A 10 -0.82 1.61 -5.55
C ASN A 10 0.58 1.97 -6.07
N SER A 11 1.42 2.61 -5.23
CA SER A 11 2.78 2.95 -5.62
C SER A 11 3.65 1.72 -5.85
N GLY A 12 3.48 0.66 -5.05
CA GLY A 12 4.22 -0.59 -5.22
C GLY A 12 3.84 -1.33 -6.49
N ASN A 13 2.54 -1.41 -6.83
CA ASN A 13 2.12 -1.98 -8.13
C ASN A 13 2.60 -1.16 -9.33
N LEU A 14 2.60 0.18 -9.20
CA LEU A 14 3.17 1.04 -10.23
C LEU A 14 4.67 0.81 -10.39
N HIS A 15 5.39 0.65 -9.28
CA HIS A 15 6.82 0.32 -9.31
C HIS A 15 7.09 -1.01 -10.02
N VAL A 16 6.35 -2.07 -9.67
CA VAL A 16 6.43 -3.37 -10.37
C VAL A 16 6.20 -3.22 -11.87
N ALA A 17 5.19 -2.45 -12.29
CA ALA A 17 4.92 -2.22 -13.71
C ALA A 17 6.09 -1.51 -14.41
N ASN A 18 6.70 -0.51 -13.75
CA ASN A 18 7.84 0.22 -14.28
C ASN A 18 9.11 -0.65 -14.38
N GLU A 19 9.36 -1.51 -13.39
CA GLU A 19 10.48 -2.45 -13.44
C GLU A 19 10.32 -3.49 -14.56
N LEU A 20 9.10 -4.00 -14.77
CA LEU A 20 8.82 -4.90 -15.90
C LEU A 20 9.04 -4.21 -17.24
N TYR A 21 8.59 -2.97 -17.38
CA TYR A 21 8.86 -2.16 -18.59
C TYR A 21 10.36 -1.91 -18.80
N MET A 22 11.11 -1.64 -17.73
CA MET A 22 12.57 -1.54 -17.79
C MET A 22 13.19 -2.86 -18.28
N ALA A 23 12.75 -4.00 -17.74
CA ALA A 23 13.23 -5.31 -18.15
C ALA A 23 12.95 -5.59 -19.64
N GLU A 24 11.79 -5.23 -20.16
CA GLU A 24 11.50 -5.34 -21.60
C GLU A 24 12.43 -4.49 -22.47
N ASN A 25 12.79 -3.29 -22.01
CA ASN A 25 13.75 -2.44 -22.72
C ASN A 25 15.16 -3.01 -22.68
N LEU A 26 15.57 -3.59 -21.54
CA LEU A 26 16.83 -4.34 -21.43
C LEU A 26 16.84 -5.54 -22.39
N GLU A 27 15.72 -6.27 -22.54
CA GLU A 27 15.63 -7.36 -23.51
C GLU A 27 15.80 -6.88 -24.95
N LYS A 28 15.16 -5.78 -25.33
CA LYS A 28 15.32 -5.18 -26.66
C LYS A 28 16.78 -4.80 -26.93
N LEU A 29 17.45 -4.16 -25.96
CA LEU A 29 18.88 -3.84 -26.06
C LEU A 29 19.73 -5.09 -26.20
N GLY A 30 19.43 -6.13 -25.41
CA GLY A 30 20.10 -7.42 -25.45
C GLY A 30 20.02 -8.08 -26.82
N TRP A 31 18.81 -8.21 -27.37
CA TRP A 31 18.60 -8.81 -28.69
C TRP A 31 19.24 -7.99 -29.82
N ASN A 32 19.17 -6.67 -29.74
CA ASN A 32 19.82 -5.80 -30.74
C ASN A 32 21.34 -5.95 -30.75
N ALA A 33 21.96 -6.11 -29.58
CA ALA A 33 23.41 -6.31 -29.45
C ALA A 33 23.83 -7.73 -29.88
N LEU A 34 23.04 -8.76 -29.57
CA LEU A 34 23.31 -10.14 -30.01
C LEU A 34 23.32 -10.30 -31.53
N ASN A 35 22.56 -9.48 -32.25
CA ASN A 35 22.56 -9.46 -33.72
C ASN A 35 23.87 -8.89 -34.31
N LYS A 36 24.76 -8.32 -33.50
CA LYS A 36 26.08 -7.84 -33.91
C LYS A 36 27.15 -8.76 -33.32
N GLU A 37 27.94 -9.40 -34.17
CA GLU A 37 28.97 -10.36 -33.73
C GLU A 37 29.96 -9.80 -32.70
N GLN A 38 30.29 -8.51 -32.78
CA GLN A 38 31.25 -7.85 -31.87
C GLN A 38 30.68 -7.50 -30.49
N GLU A 39 29.35 -7.55 -30.32
CA GLU A 39 28.63 -7.11 -29.10
C GLU A 39 27.92 -8.26 -28.36
N GLN A 40 28.24 -9.53 -28.67
CA GLN A 40 27.54 -10.68 -28.08
C GLN A 40 27.58 -10.70 -26.54
N GLU A 41 28.72 -10.38 -25.93
CA GLU A 41 28.87 -10.30 -24.47
C GLU A 41 28.02 -9.18 -23.86
N ILE A 42 27.91 -8.03 -24.55
CA ILE A 42 27.07 -6.90 -24.15
C ILE A 42 25.60 -7.31 -24.21
N GLY A 43 25.20 -7.99 -25.28
CA GLY A 43 23.84 -8.47 -25.46
C GLY A 43 23.42 -9.46 -24.37
N ALA A 44 24.27 -10.45 -24.09
CA ALA A 44 24.05 -11.40 -23.01
C ALA A 44 23.93 -10.72 -21.63
N ALA A 45 24.70 -9.65 -21.40
CA ALA A 45 24.64 -8.90 -20.15
C ALA A 45 23.32 -8.17 -19.95
N PHE A 46 22.81 -7.48 -20.98
CA PHE A 46 21.50 -6.85 -20.92
C PHE A 46 20.38 -7.86 -20.64
N LEU A 47 20.42 -9.04 -21.26
CA LEU A 47 19.45 -10.11 -20.99
C LEU A 47 19.52 -10.59 -19.53
N LYS A 48 20.72 -10.78 -18.97
CA LYS A 48 20.88 -11.17 -17.56
C LYS A 48 20.33 -10.11 -16.60
N PHE A 49 20.55 -8.83 -16.86
CA PHE A 49 19.95 -7.74 -16.08
C PHE A 49 18.42 -7.72 -16.18
N ALA A 50 17.87 -8.03 -17.35
CA ALA A 50 16.41 -8.14 -17.52
C ALA A 50 15.83 -9.28 -16.68
N VAL A 51 16.48 -10.44 -16.66
CA VAL A 51 16.04 -11.61 -15.87
C VAL A 51 16.01 -11.28 -14.37
N VAL A 52 17.11 -10.77 -13.80
CA VAL A 52 17.15 -10.46 -12.36
C VAL A 52 16.14 -9.36 -11.99
N THR A 53 15.93 -8.39 -12.87
CA THR A 53 14.91 -7.35 -12.67
C THR A 53 13.51 -7.97 -12.60
N LYS A 54 13.17 -8.89 -13.51
CA LYS A 54 11.87 -9.60 -13.51
C LYS A 54 11.69 -10.45 -12.25
N GLU A 55 12.74 -11.12 -11.78
CA GLU A 55 12.71 -11.90 -10.54
C GLU A 55 12.40 -11.02 -9.32
N LEU A 56 13.09 -9.88 -9.18
CA LEU A 56 12.84 -8.93 -8.09
C LEU A 56 11.44 -8.31 -8.17
N SER A 57 10.97 -7.96 -9.37
CA SER A 57 9.60 -7.48 -9.58
C SER A 57 8.55 -8.51 -9.19
N ALA A 58 8.81 -9.80 -9.41
CA ALA A 58 7.91 -10.88 -9.00
C ALA A 58 7.80 -10.97 -7.47
N LEU A 59 8.91 -10.82 -6.75
CA LEU A 59 8.91 -10.75 -5.28
C LEU A 59 8.11 -9.54 -4.77
N MET A 60 8.32 -8.35 -5.37
CA MET A 60 7.59 -7.14 -4.99
C MET A 60 6.09 -7.27 -5.27
N LYS A 61 5.73 -7.87 -6.41
CA LYS A 61 4.32 -8.16 -6.76
C LYS A 61 3.66 -9.06 -5.72
N ASN A 62 4.36 -10.10 -5.26
CA ASN A 62 3.88 -10.98 -4.19
C ASN A 62 3.69 -10.20 -2.87
N LEU A 63 4.66 -9.35 -2.50
CA LEU A 63 4.52 -8.49 -1.31
C LEU A 63 3.29 -7.57 -1.41
N MET A 64 3.02 -6.98 -2.58
CA MET A 64 1.83 -6.14 -2.78
C MET A 64 0.53 -6.94 -2.66
N GLN A 65 0.51 -8.18 -3.16
CA GLN A 65 -0.63 -9.09 -2.98
C GLN A 65 -0.83 -9.43 -1.49
N ASN A 66 0.25 -9.70 -0.75
CA ASN A 66 0.18 -9.92 0.70
C ASN A 66 -0.31 -8.67 1.44
N LEU A 67 0.16 -7.46 1.10
CA LEU A 67 -0.34 -6.22 1.67
C LEU A 67 -1.86 -6.06 1.45
N ASN A 68 -2.34 -6.36 0.24
CA ASN A 68 -3.75 -6.28 -0.06
C ASN A 68 -4.59 -7.27 0.75
N ASN A 69 -4.13 -8.52 0.82
CA ASN A 69 -4.90 -9.62 1.42
C ASN A 69 -4.84 -9.64 2.95
N ILE A 70 -3.65 -9.41 3.52
CA ILE A 70 -3.41 -9.47 4.98
C ILE A 70 -3.87 -8.19 5.65
N VAL A 71 -3.69 -7.03 5.01
CA VAL A 71 -3.94 -5.73 5.65
C VAL A 71 -5.11 -5.00 5.05
N MET A 72 -5.09 -4.75 3.74
CA MET A 72 -6.04 -3.83 3.13
C MET A 72 -7.48 -4.35 3.21
N PHE A 73 -7.69 -5.63 2.89
CA PHE A 73 -9.00 -6.25 2.92
C PHE A 73 -9.59 -6.33 4.34
N PRO A 74 -8.87 -6.83 5.37
CA PRO A 74 -9.38 -6.82 6.74
C PRO A 74 -9.64 -5.41 7.28
N LEU A 75 -8.79 -4.44 6.96
CA LEU A 75 -9.01 -3.04 7.35
C LEU A 75 -10.25 -2.45 6.68
N ASP A 76 -10.50 -2.78 5.41
CA ASP A 76 -11.69 -2.35 4.69
C ASP A 76 -12.97 -2.97 5.26
N SER A 77 -12.92 -4.25 5.62
CA SER A 77 -14.00 -4.95 6.32
C SER A 77 -14.29 -4.26 7.67
N PHE A 78 -13.26 -4.05 8.49
CA PHE A 78 -13.37 -3.41 9.81
C PHE A 78 -13.99 -2.01 9.73
N VAL A 79 -13.55 -1.17 8.80
CA VAL A 79 -14.11 0.18 8.63
C VAL A 79 -15.59 0.13 8.19
N LYS A 80 -15.96 -0.83 7.34
CA LYS A 80 -17.33 -0.96 6.84
C LYS A 80 -18.28 -1.56 7.88
N SER A 81 -17.90 -2.64 8.55
CA SER A 81 -18.78 -3.35 9.49
C SER A 81 -18.87 -2.66 10.84
N GLU A 82 -17.73 -2.24 11.40
CA GLU A 82 -17.64 -1.81 12.81
C GLU A 82 -17.75 -0.29 12.96
N LEU A 83 -17.08 0.49 12.11
CA LEU A 83 -17.01 1.95 12.27
C LEU A 83 -18.16 2.69 11.60
N LYS A 84 -18.61 2.21 10.43
CA LYS A 84 -19.77 2.79 9.73
C LYS A 84 -21.08 2.10 10.10
N GLY A 85 -21.01 1.00 10.85
CA GLY A 85 -22.12 0.17 11.27
C GLY A 85 -22.78 -0.51 10.07
N GLY A 86 -22.77 -1.84 10.03
CA GLY A 86 -23.56 -2.61 9.05
C GLY A 86 -25.06 -2.29 9.03
N LYS A 87 -25.56 -1.50 10.00
CA LYS A 87 -26.94 -0.95 10.11
C LYS A 87 -26.98 0.53 10.56
N GLY A 88 -25.97 1.33 10.22
CA GLY A 88 -25.88 2.76 10.57
C GLY A 88 -25.14 3.05 11.88
N ASP A 89 -25.04 4.35 12.21
CA ASP A 89 -24.27 4.90 13.35
C ASP A 89 -24.54 4.15 14.66
N LEU A 90 -23.47 3.60 15.25
CA LEU A 90 -23.47 2.81 16.49
C LEU A 90 -24.14 3.55 17.66
N LYS A 91 -24.04 4.89 17.68
CA LYS A 91 -24.59 5.74 18.72
C LYS A 91 -26.07 6.05 18.53
N LYS A 92 -26.62 5.87 17.32
CA LYS A 92 -27.97 6.30 16.97
C LYS A 92 -29.09 5.62 17.77
N PRO A 93 -29.10 4.28 18.00
CA PRO A 93 -30.13 3.65 18.84
C PRO A 93 -30.09 4.14 20.29
N PHE A 94 -28.89 4.36 20.82
CA PHE A 94 -28.66 4.93 22.14
C PHE A 94 -29.21 6.36 22.24
N ASP A 95 -28.83 7.25 21.31
CA ASP A 95 -29.29 8.64 21.31
C ASP A 95 -30.81 8.73 21.12
N LYS A 96 -31.41 7.80 20.36
CA LYS A 96 -32.86 7.70 20.19
C LYS A 96 -33.55 7.32 21.51
N ALA A 97 -33.11 6.25 22.16
CA ALA A 97 -33.71 5.81 23.42
C ALA A 97 -33.54 6.84 24.54
N TRP A 98 -32.41 7.56 24.56
CA TRP A 98 -32.20 8.69 25.46
C TRP A 98 -33.22 9.80 25.24
N LYS A 99 -33.43 10.24 23.99
CA LYS A 99 -34.43 11.27 23.64
C LYS A 99 -35.86 10.84 23.97
N GLU A 100 -36.20 9.57 23.75
CA GLU A 100 -37.51 9.02 24.10
C GLU A 100 -37.74 9.05 25.62
N TYR A 101 -36.72 8.68 26.40
CA TYR A 101 -36.72 8.78 27.87
C TYR A 101 -36.91 10.22 28.35
N GLU A 102 -36.14 11.18 27.83
CA GLU A 102 -36.28 12.60 28.19
C GLU A 102 -37.66 13.17 27.82
N SER A 103 -38.17 12.80 26.63
CA SER A 103 -39.50 13.24 26.18
C SER A 103 -40.61 12.71 27.07
N LYS A 104 -40.55 11.44 27.47
CA LYS A 104 -41.54 10.83 28.37
C LYS A 104 -41.50 11.48 29.75
N PHE A 105 -40.31 11.71 30.29
CA PHE A 105 -40.14 12.39 31.59
C PHE A 105 -40.76 13.80 31.57
N THR A 106 -40.44 14.59 30.54
CA THR A 106 -40.97 15.95 30.38
C THR A 106 -42.50 15.97 30.28
N LYS A 107 -43.09 15.02 29.53
CA LYS A 107 -44.55 14.90 29.40
C LYS A 107 -45.23 14.58 30.73
N ILE A 108 -44.69 13.63 31.49
CA ILE A 108 -45.20 13.28 32.82
C ILE A 108 -45.12 14.48 33.75
N GLU A 109 -44.00 15.20 33.75
CA GLU A 109 -43.82 16.39 34.59
C GLU A 109 -44.85 17.49 34.24
N GLN A 110 -45.10 17.73 32.95
CA GLN A 110 -46.08 18.72 32.48
C GLN A 110 -47.52 18.34 32.84
N GLU A 111 -47.91 17.08 32.60
CA GLU A 111 -49.27 16.60 32.90
C GLU A 111 -49.56 16.66 34.40
N ARG A 112 -48.59 16.28 35.24
CA ARG A 112 -48.74 16.33 36.70
C ARG A 112 -48.78 17.76 37.24
N LYS A 113 -47.98 18.69 36.69
CA LYS A 113 -48.09 20.13 37.00
C LYS A 113 -49.48 20.69 36.65
N LYS A 114 -50.06 20.25 35.52
CA LYS A 114 -51.39 20.66 35.08
C LYS A 114 -52.49 20.13 36.02
N ILE A 115 -52.47 18.84 36.34
CA ILE A 115 -53.41 18.21 37.29
C ILE A 115 -53.38 18.88 38.66
N ALA A 116 -52.19 19.19 39.19
CA ALA A 116 -52.06 19.88 40.47
C ALA A 116 -52.62 21.30 40.46
N LYS A 117 -52.45 22.02 39.34
CA LYS A 117 -53.01 23.36 39.14
C LYS A 117 -54.54 23.33 39.02
N GLU A 118 -55.11 22.33 38.37
CA GLU A 118 -56.56 22.13 38.22
C GLU A 118 -57.22 21.69 39.53
N ALA A 119 -56.51 20.92 40.37
CA ALA A 119 -56.99 20.47 41.67
C ALA A 119 -56.84 21.50 42.82
N GLY A 120 -56.36 22.73 42.53
CA GLY A 120 -56.27 23.82 43.50
C GLY A 120 -55.14 23.69 44.54
N PHE A 121 -54.23 22.72 44.39
CA PHE A 121 -53.11 22.52 45.30
C PHE A 121 -51.95 23.46 44.94
N HIS A 122 -51.49 24.28 45.87
CA HIS A 122 -50.29 25.12 45.70
C HIS A 122 -48.96 24.34 45.75
N LYS A 123 -49.02 23.03 46.02
CA LYS A 123 -47.87 22.13 45.99
C LYS A 123 -48.33 20.75 45.53
N ALA A 124 -47.94 20.37 44.33
CA ALA A 124 -48.10 19.00 43.86
C ALA A 124 -47.14 18.11 44.65
N GLU A 125 -47.65 17.28 45.57
CA GLU A 125 -46.86 16.12 46.01
C GLU A 125 -46.86 15.12 44.86
N ILE A 126 -45.82 15.20 44.05
CA ILE A 126 -45.56 14.26 42.98
C ILE A 126 -45.27 12.91 43.63
N SER A 127 -46.19 11.94 43.48
CA SER A 127 -45.96 10.57 43.91
C SER A 127 -44.81 9.98 43.09
N GLY A 128 -43.59 10.03 43.63
CA GLY A 128 -42.39 9.45 43.04
C GLY A 128 -42.57 7.99 42.58
N PRO A 129 -43.31 7.14 43.31
CA PRO A 129 -43.64 5.78 42.86
C PRO A 129 -44.43 5.71 41.55
N GLU A 130 -45.42 6.58 41.34
CA GLU A 130 -46.23 6.57 40.10
C GLU A 130 -45.41 7.03 38.89
N ILE A 131 -44.57 8.06 39.06
CA ILE A 131 -43.64 8.48 38.00
C ILE A 131 -42.65 7.37 37.70
N ALA A 132 -42.15 6.69 38.73
CA ALA A 132 -41.23 5.58 38.53
C ALA A 132 -41.90 4.47 37.71
N GLU A 133 -43.13 4.08 38.02
CA GLU A 133 -43.86 3.04 37.27
C GLU A 133 -44.10 3.46 35.80
N GLU A 134 -44.56 4.68 35.56
CA GLU A 134 -44.86 5.16 34.21
C GLU A 134 -43.59 5.38 33.34
N MET A 135 -42.44 5.61 33.98
CA MET A 135 -41.13 5.73 33.33
C MET A 135 -40.42 4.39 33.12
N GLU A 136 -40.92 3.28 33.67
CA GLU A 136 -40.18 2.02 33.75
C GLU A 136 -39.80 1.47 32.37
N LYS A 137 -40.70 1.56 31.39
CA LYS A 137 -40.46 1.07 30.02
C LYS A 137 -39.33 1.83 29.33
N GLU A 138 -39.41 3.16 29.28
CA GLU A 138 -38.42 4.01 28.64
C GLU A 138 -37.08 3.96 29.39
N ARG A 139 -37.10 3.85 30.73
CA ARG A 139 -35.90 3.65 31.56
C ARG A 139 -35.19 2.35 31.21
N ARG A 140 -35.91 1.22 31.17
CA ARG A 140 -35.34 -0.08 30.80
C ARG A 140 -34.82 -0.07 29.35
N MET A 141 -35.56 0.56 28.43
CA MET A 141 -35.13 0.66 27.03
C MET A 141 -33.85 1.48 26.89
N PHE A 142 -33.76 2.62 27.58
CA PHE A 142 -32.55 3.45 27.59
C PHE A 142 -31.35 2.70 28.18
N GLN A 143 -31.52 2.04 29.33
CA GLN A 143 -30.47 1.24 29.96
C GLN A 143 -30.01 0.08 29.05
N LEU A 144 -30.94 -0.60 28.38
CA LEU A 144 -30.62 -1.66 27.43
C LEU A 144 -29.78 -1.12 26.26
N GLN A 145 -30.23 -0.03 25.61
CA GLN A 145 -29.49 0.56 24.50
C GLN A 145 -28.13 1.13 24.92
N MET A 146 -28.01 1.64 26.15
CA MET A 146 -26.72 2.02 26.75
C MET A 146 -25.79 0.82 26.92
N CYS A 147 -26.29 -0.29 27.46
CA CYS A 147 -25.51 -1.52 27.64
C CYS A 147 -25.04 -2.07 26.28
N ASP A 148 -25.94 -2.17 25.29
CA ASP A 148 -25.60 -2.61 23.93
C ASP A 148 -24.52 -1.72 23.29
N TYR A 149 -24.61 -0.41 23.49
CA TYR A 149 -23.60 0.54 23.02
C TYR A 149 -22.25 0.33 23.71
N LEU A 150 -22.23 0.27 25.04
CA LEU A 150 -21.00 0.10 25.83
C LEU A 150 -20.33 -1.25 25.56
N VAL A 151 -21.09 -2.33 25.40
CA VAL A 151 -20.56 -3.65 25.03
C VAL A 151 -19.90 -3.58 23.66
N ARG A 152 -20.57 -3.02 22.64
CA ARG A 152 -19.96 -2.89 21.30
C ARG A 152 -18.72 -1.98 21.29
N VAL A 153 -18.74 -0.87 22.03
CA VAL A 153 -17.55 -0.02 22.20
C VAL A 153 -16.41 -0.82 22.83
N ASN A 154 -16.70 -1.64 23.84
CA ASN A 154 -15.69 -2.46 24.50
C ASN A 154 -15.13 -3.56 23.57
N GLU A 155 -15.98 -4.20 22.77
CA GLU A 155 -15.56 -5.20 21.77
C GLU A 155 -14.63 -4.60 20.71
N ILE A 156 -14.99 -3.42 20.20
CA ILE A 156 -14.15 -2.68 19.24
C ILE A 156 -12.80 -2.31 19.88
N LYS A 157 -12.80 -1.83 21.13
CA LYS A 157 -11.56 -1.43 21.82
C LYS A 157 -10.64 -2.62 22.12
N THR A 158 -11.19 -3.74 22.59
CA THR A 158 -10.40 -4.83 23.17
C THR A 158 -10.04 -5.92 22.17
N LYS A 159 -10.99 -6.40 21.36
CA LYS A 159 -10.76 -7.52 20.43
C LYS A 159 -10.22 -7.04 19.09
N LYS A 160 -10.82 -5.98 18.53
CA LYS A 160 -10.45 -5.51 17.18
C LYS A 160 -9.10 -4.81 17.10
N GLY A 161 -8.65 -4.17 18.17
CA GLY A 161 -7.29 -3.65 18.25
C GLY A 161 -6.23 -4.76 18.14
N VAL A 162 -6.47 -5.89 18.83
CA VAL A 162 -5.61 -7.08 18.76
C VAL A 162 -5.65 -7.70 17.36
N ASP A 163 -6.83 -7.88 16.76
CA ASP A 163 -6.99 -8.41 15.40
C ASP A 163 -6.20 -7.56 14.37
N LEU A 164 -6.28 -6.23 14.47
CA LEU A 164 -5.54 -5.33 13.58
C LEU A 164 -4.02 -5.45 13.75
N LEU A 165 -3.53 -5.57 14.98
CA LEU A 165 -2.11 -5.79 15.24
C LEU A 165 -1.64 -7.15 14.73
N GLN A 166 -2.46 -8.19 14.85
CA GLN A 166 -2.15 -9.51 14.31
C GLN A 166 -1.94 -9.47 12.79
N HIS A 167 -2.79 -8.75 12.06
CA HIS A 167 -2.59 -8.51 10.62
C HIS A 167 -1.30 -7.73 10.32
N MET A 168 -0.90 -6.79 11.17
CA MET A 168 0.40 -6.12 11.02
C MET A 168 1.55 -7.11 11.20
N VAL A 169 1.50 -7.95 12.24
CA VAL A 169 2.53 -8.97 12.50
C VAL A 169 2.68 -9.91 11.30
N GLU A 170 1.56 -10.43 10.78
CA GLU A 170 1.54 -11.27 9.58
C GLU A 170 2.16 -10.57 8.35
N PHE A 171 1.85 -9.29 8.15
CA PHE A 171 2.41 -8.52 7.04
C PHE A 171 3.92 -8.28 7.21
N TYR A 172 4.42 -8.07 8.43
CA TYR A 172 5.86 -7.93 8.67
C TYR A 172 6.61 -9.25 8.50
N HIS A 173 5.97 -10.41 8.76
CA HIS A 173 6.53 -11.69 8.34
C HIS A 173 6.63 -11.80 6.81
N ALA A 174 5.59 -11.38 6.08
CA ALA A 174 5.64 -11.33 4.61
C ALA A 174 6.73 -10.36 4.09
N GLN A 175 6.94 -9.21 4.74
CA GLN A 175 8.05 -8.30 4.41
C GLN A 175 9.41 -8.95 4.68
N THR A 176 9.56 -9.65 5.79
CA THR A 176 10.82 -10.34 6.12
C THR A 176 11.18 -11.34 5.04
N ASN A 177 10.21 -12.14 4.58
CA ASN A 177 10.41 -13.08 3.48
C ASN A 177 10.78 -12.36 2.18
N PHE A 178 10.07 -11.28 1.83
CA PHE A 178 10.39 -10.46 0.66
C PHE A 178 11.83 -9.96 0.67
N TYR A 179 12.30 -9.38 1.78
CA TYR A 179 13.66 -8.87 1.88
C TYR A 179 14.70 -10.00 1.88
N HIS A 180 14.41 -11.12 2.54
CA HIS A 180 15.31 -12.27 2.57
C HIS A 180 15.50 -12.87 1.16
N ASP A 181 14.41 -13.15 0.46
CA ASP A 181 14.45 -13.70 -0.91
C ASP A 181 15.07 -12.70 -1.89
N GLY A 182 14.78 -11.40 -1.72
CA GLY A 182 15.38 -10.33 -2.51
C GLY A 182 16.89 -10.23 -2.32
N LEU A 183 17.36 -10.27 -1.07
CA LEU A 183 18.79 -10.27 -0.75
C LEU A 183 19.48 -11.48 -1.38
N LYS A 184 18.92 -12.68 -1.21
CA LYS A 184 19.47 -13.90 -1.79
C LYS A 184 19.59 -13.83 -3.32
N THR A 185 18.59 -13.22 -3.99
CA THR A 185 18.58 -13.01 -5.44
C THR A 185 19.72 -12.08 -5.87
N ILE A 186 19.90 -10.96 -5.16
CA ILE A 186 20.98 -10.00 -5.41
C ILE A 186 22.36 -10.61 -5.14
N GLU A 187 22.51 -11.35 -4.04
CA GLU A 187 23.78 -12.01 -3.69
C GLU A 187 24.20 -13.02 -4.74
N HIS A 188 23.25 -13.82 -5.25
CA HIS A 188 23.52 -14.74 -6.36
C HIS A 188 23.98 -13.98 -7.62
N PHE A 189 23.32 -12.87 -7.93
CA PHE A 189 23.66 -12.06 -9.09
C PHE A 189 24.98 -11.28 -8.93
N ASN A 190 25.42 -11.01 -7.71
CA ASN A 190 26.62 -10.23 -7.43
C ASN A 190 27.90 -10.87 -7.99
N SER A 191 27.99 -12.21 -7.97
CA SER A 191 29.12 -12.93 -8.60
C SER A 191 29.25 -12.58 -10.08
N TYR A 192 28.11 -12.53 -10.78
CA TYR A 192 28.07 -12.16 -12.20
C TYR A 192 28.43 -10.69 -12.43
N ILE A 193 28.01 -9.77 -11.55
CA ILE A 193 28.37 -8.34 -11.66
C ILE A 193 29.89 -8.18 -11.62
N LEU A 194 30.58 -8.87 -10.70
CA LEU A 194 32.03 -8.77 -10.57
C LEU A 194 32.76 -9.23 -11.84
N GLU A 195 32.34 -10.35 -12.43
CA GLU A 195 32.89 -10.85 -13.71
C GLU A 195 32.58 -9.89 -14.88
N LEU A 196 31.36 -9.34 -14.89
CA LEU A 196 30.92 -8.44 -15.95
C LEU A 196 31.75 -7.15 -15.96
N VAL A 197 32.12 -6.60 -14.80
CA VAL A 197 32.97 -5.40 -14.73
C VAL A 197 34.31 -5.62 -15.44
N THR A 198 34.95 -6.77 -15.22
CA THR A 198 36.19 -7.13 -15.90
C THR A 198 35.98 -7.30 -17.41
N THR A 199 34.91 -7.99 -17.80
CA THR A 199 34.55 -8.22 -19.21
C THR A 199 34.33 -6.90 -19.95
N LEU A 200 33.53 -5.99 -19.37
CA LEU A 200 33.29 -4.66 -19.94
C LEU A 200 34.57 -3.82 -20.04
N GLY A 201 35.48 -3.96 -19.07
CA GLY A 201 36.79 -3.33 -19.12
C GLY A 201 37.61 -3.78 -20.33
N ALA A 202 37.66 -5.10 -20.59
CA ALA A 202 38.36 -5.66 -21.73
C ALA A 202 37.75 -5.23 -23.08
N ILE A 203 36.40 -5.26 -23.19
CA ILE A 203 35.68 -4.79 -24.38
C ILE A 203 36.04 -3.33 -24.69
N LYS A 204 36.00 -2.46 -23.67
CA LYS A 204 36.31 -1.04 -23.83
C LYS A 204 37.74 -0.82 -24.29
N GLN A 205 38.71 -1.54 -23.71
CA GLN A 205 40.11 -1.46 -24.15
C GLN A 205 40.28 -1.87 -25.61
N ARG A 206 39.62 -2.95 -26.05
CA ARG A 206 39.64 -3.40 -27.45
C ARG A 206 39.06 -2.32 -28.38
N GLN A 207 37.89 -1.77 -28.04
CA GLN A 207 37.26 -0.70 -28.81
C GLN A 207 38.14 0.57 -28.90
N ASP A 208 38.80 0.94 -27.80
CA ASP A 208 39.73 2.08 -27.78
C ASP A 208 40.96 1.83 -28.67
N GLN A 209 41.47 0.59 -28.71
CA GLN A 209 42.59 0.21 -29.57
C GLN A 209 42.19 0.21 -31.06
N GLU A 210 41.05 -0.38 -31.40
CA GLU A 210 40.50 -0.37 -32.77
C GLU A 210 40.30 1.07 -33.26
N LYS A 211 39.77 1.95 -32.40
CA LYS A 211 39.62 3.37 -32.72
C LYS A 211 40.95 4.06 -32.99
N ARG A 212 42.00 3.77 -32.21
CA ARG A 212 43.35 4.33 -32.45
C ARG A 212 43.90 3.89 -33.79
N GLN A 213 43.82 2.60 -34.10
CA GLN A 213 44.26 2.04 -35.38
C GLN A 213 43.51 2.68 -36.56
N LEU A 214 42.20 2.89 -36.45
CA LEU A 214 41.41 3.57 -37.48
C LEU A 214 41.82 5.04 -37.65
N ILE A 215 42.18 5.74 -36.57
CA ILE A 215 42.68 7.12 -36.65
C ILE A 215 44.04 7.16 -37.35
N GLU A 216 44.96 6.28 -36.97
CA GLU A 216 46.30 6.17 -37.58
C GLU A 216 46.19 5.89 -39.08
N LEU A 217 45.43 4.86 -39.47
CA LEU A 217 45.19 4.51 -40.87
C LEU A 217 44.56 5.67 -41.66
N ARG A 218 43.61 6.40 -41.05
CA ARG A 218 42.99 7.57 -41.70
C ARG A 218 44.02 8.66 -41.98
N GLU A 219 44.92 8.96 -41.03
CA GLU A 219 45.93 10.01 -41.21
C GLU A 219 47.00 9.59 -42.24
N GLU A 220 47.40 8.32 -42.27
CA GLU A 220 48.29 7.77 -43.31
C GLU A 220 47.68 7.88 -44.72
N LEU A 221 46.41 7.53 -44.87
CA LEU A 221 45.69 7.64 -46.14
C LEU A 221 45.57 9.10 -46.60
N LYS A 222 45.28 10.04 -45.69
CA LYS A 222 45.27 11.48 -46.00
C LYS A 222 46.63 11.99 -46.45
N GLY A 223 47.69 11.58 -45.77
CA GLY A 223 49.07 11.94 -46.13
C GLY A 223 49.41 11.45 -47.54
N SER A 224 49.12 10.18 -47.83
CA SER A 224 49.38 9.55 -49.13
C SER A 224 48.62 10.25 -50.28
N MET A 225 47.35 10.58 -50.07
CA MET A 225 46.56 11.32 -51.06
C MET A 225 47.13 12.73 -51.32
N THR A 226 47.64 13.41 -50.29
CA THR A 226 48.25 14.74 -50.45
C THR A 226 49.53 14.67 -51.29
N THR A 227 50.32 13.61 -51.15
CA THR A 227 51.51 13.37 -51.97
C THR A 227 51.14 13.09 -53.42
N LEU A 228 50.17 12.19 -53.65
CA LEU A 228 49.67 11.87 -55.00
C LEU A 228 49.12 13.10 -55.75
N TYR A 229 48.39 13.99 -55.06
CA TYR A 229 47.91 15.23 -55.66
C TYR A 229 49.05 16.19 -56.07
N LYS A 230 50.16 16.21 -55.34
CA LYS A 230 51.33 17.02 -55.69
C LYS A 230 52.09 16.44 -56.89
N GLU A 231 52.17 15.12 -56.98
CA GLU A 231 52.84 14.42 -58.10
C GLU A 231 52.06 14.53 -59.42
N VAL A 232 50.72 14.61 -59.37
CA VAL A 232 49.87 14.73 -60.57
C VAL A 232 49.74 16.19 -61.07
N HIS A 233 50.16 17.18 -60.28
CA HIS A 233 50.06 18.61 -60.63
C HIS A 233 51.43 19.31 -60.70
N GLN A 234 52.52 18.53 -60.75
CA GLN A 234 53.84 18.96 -61.23
C GLN A 234 54.06 18.49 -62.66
#